data_AF-A0A952E5A2-F1
#
_entry.id   AF-A0A952E5A2-F1
#
_cell.length_a   1.000
_cell.length_b   1.000
_cell.length_c   1.000
_cell.angle_alpha   90.00
_cell.angle_beta   90.00
_cell.angle_gamma   90.00
#
_symmetry.space_group_name_H-M   'P 1'
#
loop_
_entity.id
_entity.type
_entity.pdbx_description
1 polymer ?
#
loop_
_entity_poly.entity_id
_entity_poly.type
_entity_poly.pdbx_seq_one_letter_code
_entity_poly.pdbx_strand_id
1 'polypeptide(L)'
;MKIAVNQREEQRLCYRWPVRFARSVKEKPSPGQIVDVSSWNLSFLCHADKKCPSPEQLVTVDFGVPYFDSVDSFDTVFFNRIGRVSRVDNLTNLVNRVLIQFSRPLFFRPGEQNISESDALQRLEDKAQSISKAEEEARLYSEALLKAEEKTTIYAQAKTKAEKKLKAEIKARSKIEANSREQTEEKLRAYIEEKEEAEEKLEAYADEKERAEERAKTQAIATAKARAKVESEAKARIEAESRAEAEIQARIDVQKQAEFDIEEITKAHAEKLIRFEERLKSYAEAKDRTEEKLKAEIEARCKIEANAIAQAEQSAKTQNTAATEAELRIQAQKKAEDYAHKKAIFEDQMQQKIKSYNGQIAEIKAEAAEEIAKAKADAAETITRLKAQLKHNPQPYTRANIGTEPKITIKTINSPKTTFVKKVDKLIKDKGTIF
;
A
#
# COMPACT_ATOMS: atom_id res chain seq x y z
N MET A 1 18.68 70.29 -11.57
CA MET A 1 18.18 68.89 -11.56
C MET A 1 16.86 68.85 -12.30
N LYS A 2 16.81 68.29 -13.52
CA LYS A 2 15.53 68.05 -14.22
C LYS A 2 14.89 66.82 -13.60
N ILE A 3 13.76 67.00 -12.92
CA ILE A 3 12.91 65.90 -12.46
C ILE A 3 12.40 65.22 -13.74
N ALA A 4 12.83 63.99 -13.99
CA ALA A 4 12.31 63.20 -15.09
C ALA A 4 10.83 62.93 -14.80
N VAL A 5 9.95 63.62 -15.54
CA VAL A 5 8.51 63.39 -15.49
C VAL A 5 8.28 61.93 -15.90
N ASN A 6 7.74 61.13 -14.99
CA ASN A 6 7.48 59.72 -15.21
C ASN A 6 6.45 59.59 -16.34
N GLN A 7 6.88 59.22 -17.55
CA GLN A 7 6.04 59.13 -18.75
C GLN A 7 5.07 57.93 -18.75
N ARG A 8 4.87 57.29 -17.60
CA ARG A 8 4.04 56.08 -17.47
C ARG A 8 2.63 56.47 -17.05
N GLU A 9 1.64 55.99 -17.79
CA GLU A 9 0.20 56.20 -17.51
C GLU A 9 -0.31 55.37 -16.31
N GLU A 10 0.42 54.31 -15.93
CA GLU A 10 0.04 53.36 -14.87
C GLU A 10 1.29 52.91 -14.08
N GLN A 11 1.11 52.68 -12.78
CA GLN A 11 2.12 51.96 -11.98
C GLN A 11 2.20 50.49 -12.39
N ARG A 12 3.39 49.89 -12.30
CA ARG A 12 3.61 48.48 -12.62
C ARG A 12 3.81 47.69 -11.34
N LEU A 13 3.15 46.55 -11.23
CA LEU A 13 3.37 45.60 -10.15
C LEU A 13 4.62 44.78 -10.45
N CYS A 14 5.66 44.94 -9.62
CA CYS A 14 6.90 44.17 -9.70
C CYS A 14 6.81 42.93 -8.81
N TYR A 15 6.87 41.74 -9.39
CA TYR A 15 6.82 40.48 -8.66
C TYR A 15 7.42 39.36 -9.50
N ARG A 16 7.94 38.33 -8.82
CA ARG A 16 8.57 37.18 -9.46
C ARG A 16 7.60 36.02 -9.50
N TRP A 17 7.07 35.73 -10.68
CA TRP A 17 6.11 34.63 -10.88
C TRP A 17 6.38 33.90 -12.20
N PRO A 18 6.11 32.60 -12.29
CA PRO A 18 6.22 31.88 -13.56
C PRO A 18 5.22 32.42 -14.61
N VAL A 19 5.70 32.54 -15.84
CA VAL A 19 4.89 32.78 -17.05
C VAL A 19 5.20 31.69 -18.06
N ARG A 20 4.20 31.29 -18.85
CA ARG A 20 4.42 30.45 -20.03
C ARG A 20 4.13 31.27 -21.28
N PHE A 21 4.95 31.14 -22.31
CA PHE A 21 4.76 31.86 -23.56
C PHE A 21 4.96 30.95 -24.77
N ALA A 22 4.21 31.20 -25.84
CA ALA A 22 4.30 30.47 -27.10
C ALA A 22 4.22 31.44 -28.28
N ARG A 23 5.00 31.20 -29.34
CA ARG A 23 4.99 32.04 -30.55
C ARG A 23 3.83 31.71 -31.48
N SER A 24 3.21 30.55 -31.28
CA SER A 24 2.00 30.12 -31.98
C SER A 24 1.18 29.18 -31.10
N VAL A 25 -0.12 29.06 -31.39
CA VAL A 25 -1.05 28.19 -30.65
C VAL A 25 -0.65 26.70 -30.69
N LYS A 26 0.11 26.29 -31.72
CA LYS A 26 0.55 24.89 -31.89
C LYS A 26 1.89 24.59 -31.25
N GLU A 27 2.63 25.62 -30.81
CA GLU A 27 3.95 25.44 -30.22
C GLU A 27 3.83 25.11 -28.73
N LYS A 28 4.71 24.21 -28.25
CA LYS A 28 4.80 23.92 -26.81
C LYS A 28 5.23 25.20 -26.06
N PRO A 29 4.49 25.63 -25.02
CA PRO A 29 4.85 26.82 -24.27
C PRO A 29 6.23 26.70 -23.62
N SER A 30 6.98 27.78 -23.67
CA SER A 30 8.28 27.94 -23.02
C SER A 30 8.12 28.64 -21.67
N PRO A 31 8.88 28.25 -20.63
CA PRO A 31 8.82 28.89 -19.33
C PRO A 31 9.58 30.23 -19.35
N GLY A 32 9.10 31.17 -18.54
CA GLY A 32 9.76 32.43 -18.21
C GLY A 32 9.40 32.89 -16.80
N GLN A 33 9.97 34.02 -16.39
CA GLN A 33 9.75 34.62 -15.07
C GLN A 33 9.33 36.09 -15.20
N ILE A 34 8.15 36.44 -14.68
CA ILE A 34 7.64 37.81 -14.68
C ILE A 34 8.60 38.72 -13.89
N VAL A 35 8.80 39.92 -14.42
CA VAL A 35 9.55 41.01 -13.79
C VAL A 35 8.57 42.09 -13.31
N ASP A 36 7.69 42.53 -14.21
CA ASP A 36 6.68 43.54 -13.93
C ASP A 36 5.47 43.38 -14.84
N VAL A 37 4.29 43.78 -14.35
CA VAL A 37 3.03 43.77 -15.11
C VAL A 37 2.25 45.06 -14.91
N SER A 38 1.51 45.45 -15.94
CA SER A 38 0.53 46.55 -15.97
C SER A 38 -0.71 46.08 -16.72
N SER A 39 -1.76 46.89 -16.77
CA SER A 39 -2.96 46.56 -17.53
C SER A 39 -2.68 46.32 -19.02
N TRP A 40 -1.66 46.97 -19.60
CA TRP A 40 -1.35 46.86 -21.03
C TRP A 40 -0.07 46.10 -21.37
N ASN A 41 0.85 45.93 -20.41
CA ASN A 41 2.16 45.36 -20.69
C ASN A 41 2.58 44.33 -19.66
N LEU A 42 3.37 43.37 -20.11
CA LEU A 42 4.06 42.39 -19.27
C LEU A 42 5.54 42.38 -19.65
N SER A 43 6.41 42.42 -18.65
CA SER A 43 7.82 42.13 -18.81
C SER A 43 8.19 40.83 -18.12
N PHE A 44 8.94 39.97 -18.80
CA PHE A 44 9.41 38.71 -18.25
C PHE A 44 10.82 38.36 -18.74
N LEU A 45 11.51 37.52 -17.97
CA LEU A 45 12.80 36.93 -18.32
C LEU A 45 12.58 35.58 -18.99
N CYS A 46 13.34 35.30 -20.05
CA CYS A 46 13.41 34.00 -20.68
C CYS A 46 14.84 33.68 -21.12
N HIS A 47 15.10 32.42 -21.44
CA HIS A 47 16.39 32.01 -21.99
C HIS A 47 16.65 32.66 -23.35
N ALA A 48 17.90 33.06 -23.58
CA ALA A 48 18.39 33.60 -24.86
C ALA A 48 18.63 32.47 -25.89
N ASP A 49 17.64 31.61 -26.10
CA ASP A 49 17.69 30.50 -27.04
C ASP A 49 16.80 30.75 -28.28
N LYS A 50 16.69 29.75 -29.16
CA LYS A 50 15.86 29.83 -30.38
C LYS A 50 14.36 29.98 -30.11
N LYS A 51 13.91 29.81 -28.86
CA LYS A 51 12.51 29.97 -28.44
C LYS A 51 12.23 31.39 -27.94
N CYS A 52 13.26 32.19 -27.65
CA CYS A 52 13.10 33.60 -27.34
C CYS A 52 12.33 34.32 -28.47
N PRO A 53 11.26 35.05 -28.16
CA PRO A 53 10.52 35.83 -29.15
C PRO A 53 11.40 36.95 -29.73
N SER A 54 11.19 37.26 -31.01
CA SER A 54 11.82 38.41 -31.67
C SER A 54 10.97 39.68 -31.50
N PRO A 55 11.55 40.89 -31.61
CA PRO A 55 10.78 42.13 -31.69
C PRO A 55 9.67 42.06 -32.76
N GLU A 56 8.55 42.73 -32.50
CA GLU A 56 7.34 42.76 -33.34
C GLU A 56 6.59 41.42 -33.50
N GLN A 57 7.08 40.34 -32.89
CA GLN A 57 6.43 39.04 -32.94
C GLN A 57 5.16 39.00 -32.06
N LEU A 58 4.12 38.33 -32.54
CA LEU A 58 2.96 37.98 -31.71
C LEU A 58 3.26 36.75 -30.86
N VAL A 59 2.94 36.83 -29.58
CA VAL A 59 3.10 35.75 -28.62
C VAL A 59 1.83 35.58 -27.80
N THR A 60 1.48 34.33 -27.50
CA THR A 60 0.48 34.00 -26.49
C THR A 60 1.20 33.79 -25.17
N VAL A 61 0.71 34.42 -24.11
CA VAL A 61 1.23 34.28 -22.75
C VAL A 61 0.15 33.81 -21.79
N ASP A 62 0.54 32.90 -20.90
CA ASP A 62 -0.25 32.40 -19.79
C ASP A 62 0.45 32.78 -18.48
N PHE A 63 -0.19 33.60 -17.66
CA PHE A 63 0.38 34.11 -16.42
C PHE A 63 -0.68 34.37 -15.36
N GLY A 64 -0.27 34.34 -14.09
CA GLY A 64 -1.11 34.73 -12.95
C GLY A 64 -0.73 36.13 -12.47
N VAL A 65 -1.72 36.96 -12.17
CA VAL A 65 -1.53 38.27 -11.53
C VAL A 65 -2.19 38.27 -10.16
N PRO A 66 -1.47 38.67 -9.10
CA PRO A 66 -2.05 38.89 -7.79
C PRO A 66 -3.18 39.91 -7.86
N TYR A 67 -4.34 39.52 -7.36
CA TYR A 67 -5.49 40.39 -7.17
C TYR A 67 -5.79 40.51 -5.68
N PHE A 68 -5.72 41.73 -5.17
CA PHE A 68 -5.98 42.06 -3.78
C PHE A 68 -7.37 42.68 -3.67
N ASP A 69 -8.33 41.92 -3.16
CA ASP A 69 -9.66 42.45 -2.87
C ASP A 69 -9.72 43.13 -1.49
N SER A 70 -10.84 43.79 -1.21
CA SER A 70 -11.08 44.50 0.05
C SER A 70 -11.32 43.58 1.26
N VAL A 71 -11.27 42.26 1.09
CA VAL A 71 -11.68 41.26 2.10
C VAL A 71 -10.47 40.47 2.63
N ASP A 72 -9.26 41.02 2.51
CA ASP A 72 -8.01 40.34 2.86
C ASP A 72 -7.76 39.02 2.10
N SER A 73 -8.50 38.76 1.03
CA SER A 73 -8.29 37.58 0.19
C SER A 73 -7.19 37.87 -0.84
N PHE A 74 -6.21 36.97 -0.90
CA PHE A 74 -5.21 36.94 -1.97
C PHE A 74 -5.70 35.94 -3.03
N ASP A 75 -6.23 36.44 -4.14
CA ASP A 75 -6.56 35.60 -5.29
C ASP A 75 -5.54 35.80 -6.42
N THR A 76 -5.23 34.73 -7.15
CA THR A 76 -4.38 34.82 -8.34
C THR A 76 -5.27 34.71 -9.56
N VAL A 77 -5.41 35.82 -10.28
CA VAL A 77 -6.21 35.83 -11.52
C VAL A 77 -5.32 35.37 -12.66
N PHE A 78 -5.70 34.26 -13.29
CA PHE A 78 -4.98 33.71 -14.43
C PHE A 78 -5.45 34.36 -15.73
N PHE A 79 -4.49 34.73 -16.56
CA PHE A 79 -4.69 35.38 -17.84
C PHE A 79 -4.01 34.59 -18.95
N ASN A 80 -4.79 34.30 -20.00
CA ASN A 80 -4.28 34.01 -21.33
C ASN A 80 -4.41 35.29 -22.17
N ARG A 81 -3.29 35.81 -22.68
CA ARG A 81 -3.27 37.02 -23.50
C ARG A 81 -2.40 36.84 -24.73
N ILE A 82 -2.82 37.45 -25.82
CA ILE A 82 -1.99 37.66 -27.00
C ILE A 82 -1.34 39.03 -26.84
N GLY A 83 -0.03 39.10 -27.04
CA GLY A 83 0.73 40.34 -27.01
C GLY A 83 1.73 40.42 -28.16
N ARG A 84 2.07 41.65 -28.55
CA ARG A 84 3.16 41.95 -29.48
C ARG A 84 4.42 42.23 -28.68
N VAL A 85 5.53 41.64 -29.06
CA VAL A 85 6.84 41.90 -28.44
C VAL A 85 7.29 43.30 -28.82
N SER A 86 7.24 44.22 -27.87
CA SER A 86 7.65 45.61 -28.08
C SER A 86 9.16 45.77 -28.01
N ARG A 87 9.83 44.99 -27.14
CA ARG A 87 11.28 45.07 -26.95
C ARG A 87 11.84 43.77 -26.40
N VAL A 88 13.07 43.45 -26.79
CA VAL A 88 13.87 42.36 -26.22
C VAL A 88 15.20 42.95 -25.78
N ASP A 89 15.41 43.02 -24.48
CA ASP A 89 16.65 43.50 -23.87
C ASP A 89 17.54 42.30 -23.57
N ASN A 90 18.74 42.26 -24.17
CA ASN A 90 19.74 41.25 -23.86
C ASN A 90 20.41 41.60 -22.53
N LEU A 91 20.09 40.85 -21.46
CA LEU A 91 20.70 41.08 -20.15
C LEU A 91 22.03 40.34 -20.02
N THR A 92 22.06 39.10 -20.49
CA THR A 92 23.25 38.25 -20.55
C THR A 92 23.20 37.37 -21.80
N ASN A 93 24.30 36.69 -22.12
CA ASN A 93 24.34 35.68 -23.18
C ASN A 93 23.37 34.50 -22.97
N LEU A 94 22.75 34.36 -21.79
CA LEU A 94 21.83 33.27 -21.45
C LEU A 94 20.40 33.74 -21.17
N VAL A 95 20.18 35.04 -20.91
CA VAL A 95 18.89 35.56 -20.44
C VAL A 95 18.54 36.86 -21.16
N ASN A 96 17.35 36.87 -21.76
CA ASN A 96 16.73 38.06 -22.33
C ASN A 96 15.56 38.51 -21.46
N ARG A 97 15.36 39.83 -21.37
CA ARG A 97 14.12 40.42 -20.85
C ARG A 97 13.25 40.82 -22.02
N VAL A 98 12.06 40.25 -22.07
CA VAL A 98 11.08 40.50 -23.12
C VAL A 98 10.00 41.42 -22.54
N LEU A 99 9.68 42.49 -23.26
CA LEU A 99 8.51 43.34 -22.99
C LEU A 99 7.46 43.07 -24.06
N ILE A 100 6.27 42.70 -23.63
CA ILE A 100 5.12 42.52 -24.50
C ILE A 100 4.04 43.55 -24.18
N GLN A 101 3.38 44.03 -25.23
CA GLN A 101 2.17 44.84 -25.15
C GLN A 101 0.98 43.98 -25.52
N PHE A 102 -0.01 43.90 -24.64
CA PHE A 102 -1.21 43.10 -24.85
C PHE A 102 -2.10 43.69 -25.94
N SER A 103 -2.75 42.82 -26.72
CA SER A 103 -3.77 43.23 -27.67
C SER A 103 -5.08 43.66 -26.99
N ARG A 104 -5.30 43.20 -25.75
CA ARG A 104 -6.44 43.57 -24.90
C ARG A 104 -5.94 43.80 -23.47
N PRO A 105 -6.34 44.89 -22.80
CA PRO A 105 -5.88 45.16 -21.46
C PRO A 105 -6.41 44.14 -20.45
N LEU A 106 -5.77 44.07 -19.28
CA LEU A 106 -6.33 43.43 -18.10
C LEU A 106 -7.54 44.24 -17.61
N PHE A 107 -8.49 43.57 -16.95
CA PHE A 107 -9.69 44.25 -16.43
C PHE A 107 -9.42 45.11 -15.19
N PHE A 108 -8.20 45.05 -14.65
CA PHE A 108 -7.74 45.85 -13.52
C PHE A 108 -6.31 46.33 -13.76
N ARG A 109 -5.86 47.27 -12.92
CA ARG A 109 -4.51 47.85 -12.93
C ARG A 109 -3.67 47.23 -11.83
N PRO A 110 -2.77 46.27 -12.15
CA PRO A 110 -2.09 45.50 -11.11
C PRO A 110 -1.25 46.33 -10.15
N GLY A 111 -0.69 47.47 -10.60
CA GLY A 111 0.09 48.37 -9.77
C GLY A 111 -0.73 49.36 -8.93
N GLU A 112 -2.06 49.40 -9.06
CA GLU A 112 -2.92 50.42 -8.44
C GLU A 112 -4.03 49.79 -7.57
N GLN A 113 -3.71 48.70 -6.85
CA GLN A 113 -4.70 47.89 -6.12
C GLN A 113 -5.04 48.39 -4.70
N ASN A 114 -4.80 49.67 -4.38
CA ASN A 114 -5.02 50.26 -3.03
C ASN A 114 -4.42 49.44 -1.87
N ILE A 115 -3.30 48.77 -2.11
CA ILE A 115 -2.54 48.00 -1.12
C ILE A 115 -1.13 48.61 -1.01
N SER A 116 -0.57 48.65 0.19
CA SER A 116 0.83 49.05 0.40
C SER A 116 1.75 48.05 -0.30
N GLU A 117 2.84 48.53 -0.91
CA GLU A 117 3.85 47.66 -1.54
C GLU A 117 4.40 46.62 -0.55
N SER A 118 4.57 47.02 0.72
CA SER A 118 4.99 46.13 1.81
C SER A 118 4.00 44.98 2.04
N ASP A 119 2.70 45.27 2.03
CA ASP A 119 1.66 44.27 2.28
C ASP A 119 1.51 43.32 1.08
N ALA A 120 1.65 43.86 -0.14
CA ALA A 120 1.64 43.06 -1.36
C ALA A 120 2.83 42.08 -1.41
N LEU A 121 4.03 42.54 -1.04
CA LEU A 121 5.23 41.70 -0.96
C LEU A 121 5.10 40.61 0.10
N GLN A 122 4.62 40.94 1.30
CA GLN A 122 4.44 39.96 2.37
C GLN A 122 3.46 38.85 1.96
N ARG A 123 2.31 39.21 1.36
CA ARG A 123 1.32 38.23 0.89
C ARG A 123 1.88 37.34 -0.23
N LEU A 124 2.73 37.89 -1.11
CA LEU A 124 3.42 37.14 -2.15
C LEU A 124 4.42 36.13 -1.56
N GLU A 125 5.19 36.53 -0.55
CA GLU A 125 6.13 35.65 0.15
C GLU A 125 5.41 34.53 0.89
N ASP A 126 4.34 34.84 1.62
CA ASP A 126 3.52 33.84 2.31
C ASP A 126 2.95 32.81 1.33
N LYS A 127 2.53 33.26 0.15
CA LYS A 127 2.06 32.37 -0.92
C LYS A 127 3.19 31.50 -1.46
N ALA A 128 4.36 32.08 -1.73
CA ALA A 128 5.53 31.33 -2.21
C ALA A 128 5.92 30.22 -1.21
N GLN A 129 5.90 30.53 0.09
CA GLN A 129 6.13 29.53 1.14
C GLN A 129 5.06 28.44 1.17
N SER A 130 3.78 28.80 1.00
CA SER A 130 2.70 27.82 0.94
C SER A 130 2.83 26.85 -0.25
N ILE A 131 3.26 27.36 -1.41
CA ILE A 131 3.50 26.56 -2.61
C ILE A 131 4.68 25.62 -2.38
N SER A 132 5.79 26.13 -1.82
CA SER A 132 6.97 25.30 -1.52
C SER A 132 6.65 24.16 -0.56
N LYS A 133 5.81 24.39 0.46
CA LYS A 133 5.34 23.34 1.38
C LYS A 133 4.49 22.30 0.65
N ALA A 134 3.55 22.74 -0.19
CA ALA A 134 2.71 21.83 -0.97
C ALA A 134 3.51 21.00 -2.00
N GLU A 135 4.55 21.59 -2.61
CA GLU A 135 5.46 20.87 -3.52
C GLU A 135 6.30 19.81 -2.78
N GLU A 136 6.79 20.12 -1.58
CA GLU A 136 7.48 19.14 -0.71
C GLU A 136 6.55 17.98 -0.35
N GLU A 137 5.31 18.26 0.07
CA GLU A 137 4.31 17.23 0.38
C GLU A 137 3.99 16.36 -0.84
N ALA A 138 3.81 16.96 -2.02
CA ALA A 138 3.59 16.23 -3.26
C ALA A 138 4.79 15.35 -3.64
N ARG A 139 6.01 15.83 -3.42
CA ARG A 139 7.24 15.05 -3.63
C ARG A 139 7.29 13.83 -2.71
N LEU A 140 7.04 14.02 -1.42
CA LEU A 140 7.01 12.93 -0.44
C LEU A 140 5.93 11.88 -0.79
N TYR A 141 4.76 12.32 -1.22
CA TYR A 141 3.69 11.43 -1.68
C TYR A 141 4.12 10.62 -2.92
N SER A 142 4.75 11.25 -3.90
CA SER A 142 5.22 10.58 -5.11
C SER A 142 6.32 9.54 -4.82
N GLU A 143 7.24 9.84 -3.89
CA GLU A 143 8.28 8.90 -3.48
C GLU A 143 7.71 7.68 -2.74
N ALA A 144 6.69 7.91 -1.90
CA ALA A 144 5.97 6.82 -1.23
C ALA A 144 5.25 5.90 -2.23
N LEU A 145 4.66 6.49 -3.29
CA LEU A 145 4.01 5.73 -4.35
C LEU A 145 5.01 4.85 -5.12
N LEU A 146 6.16 5.40 -5.51
CA LEU A 146 7.21 4.65 -6.21
C LEU A 146 7.73 3.47 -5.38
N LYS A 147 7.93 3.66 -4.06
CA LYS A 147 8.34 2.56 -3.16
C LYS A 147 7.27 1.46 -3.05
N ALA A 148 6.00 1.85 -3.05
CA ALA A 148 4.90 0.88 -3.05
C ALA A 148 4.86 0.09 -4.36
N GLU A 149 5.01 0.75 -5.51
CA GLU A 149 5.07 0.11 -6.82
C GLU A 149 6.25 -0.87 -6.91
N GLU A 150 7.46 -0.47 -6.51
CA GLU A 150 8.64 -1.34 -6.50
C GLU A 150 8.39 -2.61 -5.67
N LYS A 151 7.82 -2.48 -4.47
CA LYS A 151 7.47 -3.63 -3.63
C LYS A 151 6.47 -4.57 -4.31
N THR A 152 5.45 -4.04 -5.01
CA THR A 152 4.49 -4.88 -5.74
C THR A 152 5.14 -5.64 -6.89
N THR A 153 6.09 -5.03 -7.60
CA THR A 153 6.82 -5.71 -8.69
C THR A 153 7.70 -6.85 -8.17
N ILE A 154 8.39 -6.66 -7.04
CA ILE A 154 9.20 -7.71 -6.41
C ILE A 154 8.32 -8.89 -5.99
N TYR A 155 7.15 -8.62 -5.38
CA TYR A 155 6.21 -9.67 -4.98
C TYR A 155 5.66 -10.44 -6.20
N ALA A 156 5.29 -9.74 -7.27
CA ALA A 156 4.84 -10.37 -8.52
C ALA A 156 5.93 -11.26 -9.14
N GLN A 157 7.18 -10.80 -9.16
CA GLN A 157 8.32 -11.60 -9.64
C GLN A 157 8.56 -12.84 -8.76
N ALA A 158 8.49 -12.70 -7.44
CA ALA A 158 8.63 -13.83 -6.53
C ALA A 158 7.54 -14.89 -6.76
N LYS A 159 6.28 -14.46 -6.95
CA LYS A 159 5.16 -15.35 -7.28
C LYS A 159 5.38 -16.11 -8.58
N THR A 160 5.79 -15.43 -9.65
CA THR A 160 6.05 -16.11 -10.95
C THR A 160 7.19 -17.12 -10.88
N LYS A 161 8.23 -16.85 -10.07
CA LYS A 161 9.32 -17.82 -9.82
C LYS A 161 8.82 -19.04 -9.04
N ALA A 162 7.98 -18.84 -8.03
CA ALA A 162 7.38 -19.92 -7.27
C ALA A 162 6.46 -20.80 -8.14
N GLU A 163 5.61 -20.21 -8.98
CA GLU A 163 4.74 -20.92 -9.91
C GLU A 163 5.54 -21.76 -10.93
N LYS A 164 6.64 -21.23 -11.47
CA LYS A 164 7.52 -21.99 -12.37
C LYS A 164 8.16 -23.19 -11.67
N LYS A 165 8.61 -23.03 -10.42
CA LYS A 165 9.18 -24.14 -9.63
C LYS A 165 8.14 -25.22 -9.36
N LEU A 166 6.94 -24.83 -8.93
CA LEU A 166 5.86 -25.77 -8.65
C LEU A 166 5.46 -26.55 -9.91
N LYS A 167 5.36 -25.88 -11.07
CA LYS A 167 5.04 -26.53 -12.34
C LYS A 167 6.12 -27.54 -12.77
N ALA A 168 7.40 -27.22 -12.52
CA ALA A 168 8.50 -28.14 -12.79
C ALA A 168 8.46 -29.36 -11.87
N GLU A 169 8.17 -29.17 -10.59
CA GLU A 169 8.06 -30.24 -9.60
C GLU A 169 6.88 -31.17 -9.88
N ILE A 170 5.71 -30.63 -10.23
CA ILE A 170 4.54 -31.42 -10.65
C ILE A 170 4.89 -32.29 -11.86
N LYS A 171 5.59 -31.73 -12.86
CA LYS A 171 6.00 -32.47 -14.07
C LYS A 171 7.05 -33.54 -13.76
N ALA A 172 7.95 -33.29 -12.81
CA ALA A 172 8.91 -34.30 -12.37
C ALA A 172 8.20 -35.46 -11.65
N ARG A 173 7.28 -35.14 -10.74
CA ARG A 173 6.52 -36.12 -9.97
C ARG A 173 5.62 -36.99 -10.86
N SER A 174 4.94 -36.39 -11.84
CA SER A 174 4.11 -37.14 -12.79
C SER A 174 4.93 -38.13 -13.61
N LYS A 175 6.19 -37.79 -13.93
CA LYS A 175 7.08 -38.67 -14.70
C LYS A 175 7.58 -39.86 -13.87
N ILE A 176 7.88 -39.62 -12.60
CA ILE A 176 8.24 -40.68 -11.64
C ILE A 176 7.05 -41.62 -11.43
N GLU A 177 5.85 -41.07 -11.24
CA GLU A 177 4.63 -41.84 -11.03
C GLU A 177 4.28 -42.71 -12.26
N ALA A 178 4.36 -42.16 -13.47
CA ALA A 178 4.14 -42.90 -14.71
C ALA A 178 5.11 -44.08 -14.85
N ASN A 179 6.41 -43.84 -14.67
CA ASN A 179 7.42 -44.90 -14.75
C ASN A 179 7.21 -45.98 -13.68
N SER A 180 6.79 -45.59 -12.47
CA SER A 180 6.50 -46.56 -11.39
C SER A 180 5.28 -47.43 -11.71
N ARG A 181 4.23 -46.85 -12.32
CA ARG A 181 3.05 -47.60 -12.78
C ARG A 181 3.42 -48.59 -13.90
N GLU A 182 4.19 -48.14 -14.87
CA GLU A 182 4.61 -48.95 -16.00
C GLU A 182 5.43 -50.17 -15.52
N GLN A 183 6.37 -49.97 -14.60
CA GLN A 183 7.11 -51.09 -13.97
C GLN A 183 6.21 -52.04 -13.17
N THR A 184 5.15 -51.54 -12.51
CA THR A 184 4.22 -52.41 -11.79
C THR A 184 3.31 -53.20 -12.74
N GLU A 185 2.87 -52.61 -13.84
CA GLU A 185 2.08 -53.31 -14.87
C GLU A 185 2.90 -54.37 -15.59
N GLU A 186 4.16 -54.07 -15.91
CA GLU A 186 5.08 -55.01 -16.57
C GLU A 186 5.36 -56.23 -15.70
N LYS A 187 5.60 -56.01 -14.39
CA LYS A 187 5.75 -57.12 -13.42
C LYS A 187 4.48 -57.95 -13.28
N LEU A 188 3.31 -57.32 -13.34
CA LEU A 188 2.03 -58.03 -13.25
C LEU A 188 1.78 -58.89 -14.50
N ARG A 189 2.13 -58.38 -15.69
CA ARG A 189 2.03 -59.14 -16.95
C ARG A 189 2.96 -60.35 -16.98
N ALA A 190 4.22 -60.19 -16.60
CA ALA A 190 5.17 -61.30 -16.54
C ALA A 190 4.71 -62.41 -15.60
N TYR A 191 4.06 -62.05 -14.48
CA TYR A 191 3.51 -63.02 -13.54
C TYR A 191 2.25 -63.74 -14.08
N ILE A 192 1.40 -63.05 -14.85
CA ILE A 192 0.25 -63.67 -15.51
C ILE A 192 0.73 -64.68 -16.57
N GLU A 193 1.74 -64.32 -17.35
CA GLU A 193 2.32 -65.18 -18.39
C GLU A 193 3.01 -66.43 -17.79
N GLU A 194 3.75 -66.27 -16.68
CA GLU A 194 4.34 -67.40 -15.95
C GLU A 194 3.26 -68.34 -15.39
N LYS A 195 2.11 -67.80 -14.97
CA LYS A 195 0.96 -68.59 -14.51
C LYS A 195 0.29 -69.35 -15.65
N GLU A 196 0.04 -68.69 -16.79
CA GLU A 196 -0.58 -69.33 -17.96
C GLU A 196 0.32 -70.45 -18.50
N GLU A 197 1.63 -70.26 -18.59
CA GLU A 197 2.57 -71.34 -18.97
C GLU A 197 2.54 -72.53 -17.99
N ALA A 198 2.35 -72.27 -16.70
CA ALA A 198 2.29 -73.32 -15.69
C ALA A 198 0.97 -74.12 -15.78
N GLU A 199 -0.14 -73.44 -16.07
CA GLU A 199 -1.45 -74.07 -16.33
C GLU A 199 -1.43 -74.92 -17.61
N GLU A 200 -0.83 -74.41 -18.68
CA GLU A 200 -0.73 -75.13 -19.97
C GLU A 200 0.14 -76.40 -19.84
N LYS A 201 1.24 -76.33 -19.08
CA LYS A 201 2.08 -77.50 -18.77
C LYS A 201 1.33 -78.55 -17.95
N LEU A 202 0.44 -78.12 -17.05
CA LEU A 202 -0.40 -79.01 -16.25
C LEU A 202 -1.46 -79.73 -17.10
N GLU A 203 -2.08 -79.01 -18.03
CA GLU A 203 -3.09 -79.56 -18.95
C GLU A 203 -2.45 -80.57 -19.92
N ALA A 204 -1.26 -80.27 -20.46
CA ALA A 204 -0.51 -81.21 -21.30
C ALA A 204 -0.14 -82.50 -20.56
N TYR A 205 0.26 -82.41 -19.29
CA TYR A 205 0.55 -83.59 -18.46
C TYR A 205 -0.70 -84.43 -18.16
N ALA A 206 -1.86 -83.78 -17.99
CA ALA A 206 -3.13 -84.47 -17.78
C ALA A 206 -3.57 -85.24 -19.03
N ASP A 207 -3.47 -84.63 -20.22
CA ASP A 207 -3.74 -85.27 -21.51
C ASP A 207 -2.82 -86.47 -21.78
N GLU A 208 -1.54 -86.35 -21.41
CA GLU A 208 -0.56 -87.42 -21.61
C GLU A 208 -0.80 -88.61 -20.68
N LYS A 209 -1.27 -88.35 -19.46
CA LYS A 209 -1.74 -89.38 -18.54
C LYS A 209 -2.98 -90.10 -19.07
N GLU A 210 -3.97 -89.36 -19.58
CA GLU A 210 -5.18 -89.95 -20.14
C GLU A 210 -4.87 -90.83 -21.36
N ARG A 211 -4.01 -90.37 -22.27
CA ARG A 211 -3.54 -91.17 -23.42
C ARG A 211 -2.75 -92.41 -22.99
N ALA A 212 -1.96 -92.34 -21.92
CA ALA A 212 -1.26 -93.49 -21.37
C ALA A 212 -2.23 -94.53 -20.80
N GLU A 213 -3.27 -94.11 -20.08
CA GLU A 213 -4.32 -94.98 -19.57
C GLU A 213 -5.13 -95.63 -20.70
N GLU A 214 -5.46 -94.89 -21.75
CA GLU A 214 -6.21 -95.40 -22.88
C GLU A 214 -5.40 -96.40 -23.73
N ARG A 215 -4.09 -96.15 -23.91
CA ARG A 215 -3.13 -97.10 -24.50
C ARG A 215 -3.01 -98.38 -23.66
N ALA A 216 -2.98 -98.26 -22.34
CA ALA A 216 -2.96 -99.41 -21.44
C ALA A 216 -4.25 -100.24 -21.55
N LYS A 217 -5.42 -99.58 -21.61
CA LYS A 217 -6.72 -100.26 -21.81
C LYS A 217 -6.80 -100.97 -23.15
N THR A 218 -6.34 -100.35 -24.24
CA THR A 218 -6.33 -100.97 -25.57
C THR A 218 -5.33 -102.12 -25.70
N GLN A 219 -4.14 -102.02 -25.10
CA GLN A 219 -3.20 -103.15 -24.99
C GLN A 219 -3.74 -104.28 -24.10
N ALA A 220 -4.45 -103.97 -23.01
CA ALA A 220 -5.11 -104.97 -22.17
C ALA A 220 -6.19 -105.74 -22.94
N ILE A 221 -6.99 -105.06 -23.78
CA ILE A 221 -8.00 -105.71 -24.62
C ILE A 221 -7.34 -106.54 -25.75
N ALA A 222 -6.26 -106.04 -26.35
CA ALA A 222 -5.52 -106.78 -27.38
C ALA A 222 -4.83 -108.04 -26.81
N THR A 223 -4.26 -107.95 -25.61
CA THR A 223 -3.64 -109.10 -24.91
C THR A 223 -4.68 -110.05 -24.34
N ALA A 224 -5.85 -109.57 -23.92
CA ALA A 224 -6.99 -110.41 -23.54
C ALA A 224 -7.59 -111.15 -24.75
N LYS A 225 -7.68 -110.51 -25.92
CA LYS A 225 -8.08 -111.19 -27.17
C LYS A 225 -7.03 -112.18 -27.67
N ALA A 226 -5.74 -111.88 -27.51
CA ALA A 226 -4.66 -112.82 -27.79
C ALA A 226 -4.68 -114.00 -26.80
N ARG A 227 -4.86 -113.74 -25.49
CA ARG A 227 -5.04 -114.77 -24.46
C ARG A 227 -6.29 -115.60 -24.68
N ALA A 228 -7.42 -115.03 -25.10
CA ALA A 228 -8.64 -115.77 -25.44
C ALA A 228 -8.45 -116.71 -26.65
N LYS A 229 -7.60 -116.33 -27.61
CA LYS A 229 -7.20 -117.19 -28.74
C LYS A 229 -6.28 -118.33 -28.27
N VAL A 230 -5.37 -118.05 -27.32
CA VAL A 230 -4.54 -119.08 -26.67
C VAL A 230 -5.37 -119.95 -25.70
N GLU A 231 -6.42 -119.42 -25.06
CA GLU A 231 -7.34 -120.11 -24.15
C GLU A 231 -8.26 -121.11 -24.86
N SER A 232 -8.59 -120.87 -26.13
CA SER A 232 -9.27 -121.89 -26.95
C SER A 232 -8.36 -123.05 -27.35
N GLU A 233 -7.04 -122.84 -27.38
CA GLU A 233 -6.04 -123.90 -27.64
C GLU A 233 -5.48 -124.54 -26.36
N ALA A 234 -5.58 -123.86 -25.20
CA ALA A 234 -4.99 -124.27 -23.92
C ALA A 234 -6.00 -124.81 -22.88
N LYS A 235 -7.25 -125.08 -23.25
CA LYS A 235 -8.17 -125.90 -22.43
C LYS A 235 -7.71 -127.38 -22.28
N ALA A 236 -6.57 -127.75 -22.85
CA ALA A 236 -5.95 -129.07 -22.75
C ALA A 236 -4.77 -129.17 -21.76
N ARG A 237 -4.42 -128.13 -20.99
CA ARG A 237 -3.31 -128.21 -20.00
C ARG A 237 -3.68 -127.56 -18.66
N ILE A 238 -4.65 -128.17 -17.99
CA ILE A 238 -4.80 -128.08 -16.53
C ILE A 238 -3.64 -128.86 -15.92
N GLU A 239 -2.48 -128.20 -15.73
CA GLU A 239 -1.38 -128.75 -14.92
C GLU A 239 -0.36 -127.69 -14.48
N ALA A 240 -0.75 -126.42 -14.34
CA ALA A 240 0.17 -125.36 -13.92
C ALA A 240 -0.44 -124.45 -12.85
N GLU A 241 -1.03 -125.08 -11.84
CA GLU A 241 -1.61 -124.52 -10.62
C GLU A 241 -0.57 -123.89 -9.66
N SER A 242 0.58 -123.43 -10.18
CA SER A 242 1.69 -122.84 -9.39
C SER A 242 2.19 -121.48 -9.92
N ARG A 243 1.55 -120.91 -10.96
CA ARG A 243 1.91 -119.56 -11.48
C ARG A 243 0.88 -118.47 -11.19
N ALA A 244 -0.30 -118.82 -10.68
CA ALA A 244 -1.37 -117.85 -10.40
C ALA A 244 -1.17 -117.08 -9.08
N GLU A 245 -0.58 -117.68 -8.04
CA GLU A 245 -0.37 -116.99 -6.76
C GLU A 245 0.82 -116.01 -6.79
N ALA A 246 1.89 -116.31 -7.55
CA ALA A 246 3.02 -115.40 -7.74
C ALA A 246 2.71 -114.19 -8.65
N GLU A 247 1.81 -114.37 -9.64
CA GLU A 247 1.40 -113.29 -10.56
C GLU A 247 0.35 -112.35 -9.93
N ILE A 248 -0.41 -112.81 -8.93
CA ILE A 248 -1.33 -111.97 -8.14
C ILE A 248 -0.57 -111.16 -7.08
N GLN A 249 0.42 -111.73 -6.39
CA GLN A 249 1.19 -111.01 -5.38
C GLN A 249 2.07 -109.89 -5.98
N ALA A 250 2.68 -110.12 -7.15
CA ALA A 250 3.45 -109.08 -7.86
C ALA A 250 2.58 -107.94 -8.43
N ARG A 251 1.30 -108.20 -8.74
CA ARG A 251 0.33 -107.15 -9.17
C ARG A 251 -0.15 -106.30 -7.99
N ILE A 252 -0.35 -106.90 -6.81
CA ILE A 252 -0.77 -106.18 -5.60
C ILE A 252 0.35 -105.25 -5.11
N ASP A 253 1.61 -105.66 -5.17
CA ASP A 253 2.73 -104.85 -4.68
C ASP A 253 3.07 -103.68 -5.62
N VAL A 254 2.94 -103.85 -6.95
CA VAL A 254 3.11 -102.76 -7.94
C VAL A 254 1.93 -101.77 -7.92
N GLN A 255 0.70 -102.26 -7.73
CA GLN A 255 -0.48 -101.40 -7.64
C GLN A 255 -0.50 -100.59 -6.33
N LYS A 256 -0.10 -101.18 -5.19
CA LYS A 256 0.03 -100.47 -3.91
C LYS A 256 1.14 -99.41 -3.93
N GLN A 257 2.26 -99.68 -4.60
CA GLN A 257 3.33 -98.67 -4.74
C GLN A 257 2.90 -97.51 -5.63
N ALA A 258 2.19 -97.78 -6.74
CA ALA A 258 1.66 -96.74 -7.62
C ALA A 258 0.54 -95.90 -6.95
N GLU A 259 -0.34 -96.53 -6.14
CA GLU A 259 -1.33 -95.79 -5.34
C GLU A 259 -0.69 -94.95 -4.24
N PHE A 260 0.36 -95.45 -3.57
CA PHE A 260 1.11 -94.72 -2.54
C PHE A 260 1.84 -93.50 -3.10
N ASP A 261 2.53 -93.64 -4.25
CA ASP A 261 3.25 -92.53 -4.88
C ASP A 261 2.26 -91.45 -5.41
N ILE A 262 1.09 -91.85 -5.91
CA ILE A 262 0.02 -90.92 -6.32
C ILE A 262 -0.59 -90.21 -5.10
N GLU A 263 -0.81 -90.90 -3.98
CA GLU A 263 -1.35 -90.31 -2.76
C GLU A 263 -0.34 -89.37 -2.07
N GLU A 264 0.96 -89.69 -2.12
CA GLU A 264 2.03 -88.85 -1.58
C GLU A 264 2.23 -87.57 -2.41
N ILE A 265 2.19 -87.67 -3.74
CA ILE A 265 2.27 -86.51 -4.64
C ILE A 265 1.03 -85.61 -4.53
N THR A 266 -0.17 -86.20 -4.41
CA THR A 266 -1.41 -85.42 -4.25
C THR A 266 -1.48 -84.71 -2.90
N LYS A 267 -1.02 -85.33 -1.81
CA LYS A 267 -0.87 -84.64 -0.50
C LYS A 267 0.16 -83.52 -0.55
N ALA A 268 1.33 -83.74 -1.14
CA ALA A 268 2.38 -82.73 -1.26
C ALA A 268 1.94 -81.52 -2.11
N HIS A 269 1.10 -81.75 -3.14
CA HIS A 269 0.53 -80.68 -3.96
C HIS A 269 -0.57 -79.89 -3.23
N ALA A 270 -1.45 -80.60 -2.50
CA ALA A 270 -2.49 -79.96 -1.68
C ALA A 270 -1.90 -79.09 -0.56
N GLU A 271 -0.84 -79.55 0.11
CA GLU A 271 -0.14 -78.77 1.14
C GLU A 271 0.55 -77.52 0.56
N LYS A 272 1.10 -77.60 -0.65
CA LYS A 272 1.68 -76.41 -1.32
C LYS A 272 0.61 -75.39 -1.68
N LEU A 273 -0.53 -75.82 -2.23
CA LEU A 273 -1.66 -74.93 -2.54
C LEU A 273 -2.19 -74.21 -1.29
N ILE A 274 -2.38 -74.94 -0.18
CA ILE A 274 -2.84 -74.36 1.09
C ILE A 274 -1.83 -73.32 1.62
N ARG A 275 -0.52 -73.64 1.61
CA ARG A 275 0.52 -72.68 2.02
C ARG A 275 0.58 -71.44 1.10
N PHE A 276 0.25 -71.58 -0.18
CA PHE A 276 0.17 -70.45 -1.11
C PHE A 276 -1.06 -69.58 -0.85
N GLU A 277 -2.23 -70.17 -0.60
CA GLU A 277 -3.44 -69.43 -0.23
C GLU A 277 -3.28 -68.69 1.11
N GLU A 278 -2.63 -69.30 2.10
CA GLU A 278 -2.30 -68.67 3.38
C GLU A 278 -1.32 -67.49 3.19
N ARG A 279 -0.34 -67.62 2.29
CA ARG A 279 0.55 -66.51 1.93
C ARG A 279 -0.20 -65.39 1.22
N LEU A 280 -1.14 -65.69 0.33
CA LEU A 280 -1.96 -64.67 -0.34
C LEU A 280 -2.85 -63.90 0.65
N LYS A 281 -3.47 -64.59 1.60
CA LYS A 281 -4.27 -63.96 2.66
C LYS A 281 -3.41 -63.06 3.56
N SER A 282 -2.26 -63.53 4.01
CA SER A 282 -1.34 -62.72 4.85
C SER A 282 -0.78 -61.49 4.12
N TYR A 283 -0.52 -61.58 2.80
CA TYR A 283 -0.12 -60.41 2.00
C TYR A 283 -1.28 -59.40 1.79
N ALA A 284 -2.51 -59.88 1.59
CA ALA A 284 -3.69 -59.02 1.50
C ALA A 284 -3.94 -58.27 2.82
N GLU A 285 -3.91 -58.98 3.95
CA GLU A 285 -4.06 -58.37 5.28
C GLU A 285 -2.94 -57.38 5.61
N ALA A 286 -1.70 -57.66 5.18
CA ALA A 286 -0.58 -56.74 5.35
C ALA A 286 -0.77 -55.46 4.52
N LYS A 287 -1.26 -55.59 3.28
CA LYS A 287 -1.57 -54.46 2.40
C LYS A 287 -2.67 -53.58 3.00
N ASP A 288 -3.78 -54.18 3.44
CA ASP A 288 -4.90 -53.45 4.04
C ASP A 288 -4.47 -52.70 5.31
N ARG A 289 -3.67 -53.35 6.17
CA ARG A 289 -3.09 -52.69 7.37
C ARG A 289 -2.16 -51.55 7.03
N THR A 290 -1.41 -51.62 5.92
CA THR A 290 -0.55 -50.51 5.49
C THR A 290 -1.35 -49.36 4.88
N GLU A 291 -2.40 -49.65 4.12
CA GLU A 291 -3.28 -48.64 3.54
C GLU A 291 -4.08 -47.89 4.62
N GLU A 292 -4.60 -48.60 5.65
CA GLU A 292 -5.27 -47.96 6.79
C GLU A 292 -4.31 -47.06 7.59
N LYS A 293 -3.08 -47.52 7.86
CA LYS A 293 -2.07 -46.70 8.56
C LYS A 293 -1.70 -45.45 7.76
N LEU A 294 -1.53 -45.58 6.45
CA LEU A 294 -1.23 -44.45 5.57
C LEU A 294 -2.38 -43.45 5.54
N LYS A 295 -3.63 -43.94 5.48
CA LYS A 295 -4.83 -43.10 5.52
C LYS A 295 -4.95 -42.35 6.85
N ALA A 296 -4.68 -43.02 7.97
CA ALA A 296 -4.67 -42.41 9.30
C ALA A 296 -3.56 -41.35 9.45
N GLU A 297 -2.36 -41.59 8.89
CA GLU A 297 -1.28 -40.60 8.92
C GLU A 297 -1.61 -39.38 8.04
N ILE A 298 -2.20 -39.58 6.86
CA ILE A 298 -2.64 -38.50 5.98
C ILE A 298 -3.72 -37.65 6.66
N GLU A 299 -4.73 -38.28 7.28
CA GLU A 299 -5.75 -37.54 8.04
C GLU A 299 -5.17 -36.78 9.23
N ALA A 300 -4.23 -37.38 9.96
CA ALA A 300 -3.56 -36.72 11.08
C ALA A 300 -2.75 -35.50 10.60
N ARG A 301 -2.00 -35.63 9.50
CA ARG A 301 -1.26 -34.52 8.89
C ARG A 301 -2.18 -33.43 8.36
N CYS A 302 -3.27 -33.77 7.67
CA CYS A 302 -4.24 -32.80 7.19
C CYS A 302 -4.89 -32.01 8.34
N LYS A 303 -5.17 -32.65 9.48
CA LYS A 303 -5.71 -31.95 10.67
C LYS A 303 -4.68 -31.00 11.28
N ILE A 304 -3.41 -31.42 11.36
CA ILE A 304 -2.33 -30.56 11.88
C ILE A 304 -2.10 -29.37 10.95
N GLU A 305 -2.06 -29.59 9.64
CA GLU A 305 -1.85 -28.54 8.64
C GLU A 305 -3.03 -27.55 8.59
N ALA A 306 -4.27 -28.04 8.64
CA ALA A 306 -5.46 -27.19 8.71
C ALA A 306 -5.46 -26.29 9.96
N ASN A 307 -5.08 -26.84 11.12
CA ASN A 307 -4.98 -26.08 12.36
C ASN A 307 -3.85 -25.04 12.32
N ALA A 308 -2.70 -25.37 11.70
CA ALA A 308 -1.59 -24.45 11.53
C ALA A 308 -1.96 -23.29 10.58
N ILE A 309 -2.69 -23.57 9.49
CA ILE A 309 -3.19 -22.55 8.58
C ILE A 309 -4.21 -21.64 9.29
N ALA A 310 -5.15 -22.21 10.03
CA ALA A 310 -6.15 -21.44 10.78
C ALA A 310 -5.51 -20.52 11.83
N GLN A 311 -4.50 -20.99 12.57
CA GLN A 311 -3.76 -20.16 13.51
C GLN A 311 -2.94 -19.07 12.80
N ALA A 312 -2.29 -19.40 11.68
CA ALA A 312 -1.54 -18.42 10.89
C ALA A 312 -2.45 -17.31 10.35
N GLU A 313 -3.62 -17.65 9.82
CA GLU A 313 -4.61 -16.68 9.36
C GLU A 313 -5.16 -15.80 10.50
N GLN A 314 -5.42 -16.39 11.67
CA GLN A 314 -5.90 -15.64 12.83
C GLN A 314 -4.81 -14.67 13.35
N SER A 315 -3.55 -15.10 13.39
CA SER A 315 -2.42 -14.24 13.76
C SER A 315 -2.16 -13.13 12.72
N ALA A 316 -2.33 -13.40 11.43
CA ALA A 316 -2.23 -12.40 10.38
C ALA A 316 -3.34 -11.35 10.47
N LYS A 317 -4.57 -11.78 10.79
CA LYS A 317 -5.70 -10.86 11.03
C LYS A 317 -5.44 -9.96 12.25
N THR A 318 -4.98 -10.49 13.37
CA THR A 318 -4.70 -9.70 14.58
C THR A 318 -3.52 -8.75 14.40
N GLN A 319 -2.47 -9.17 13.68
CA GLN A 319 -1.34 -8.29 13.34
C GLN A 319 -1.77 -7.17 12.39
N ASN A 320 -2.59 -7.46 11.38
CA ASN A 320 -3.10 -6.43 10.47
C ASN A 320 -3.97 -5.41 11.21
N THR A 321 -4.86 -5.85 12.10
CA THR A 321 -5.66 -4.92 12.91
C THR A 321 -4.78 -4.07 13.82
N ALA A 322 -3.78 -4.68 14.49
CA ALA A 322 -2.84 -3.96 15.35
C ALA A 322 -1.98 -2.94 14.57
N ALA A 323 -1.54 -3.30 13.35
CA ALA A 323 -0.79 -2.40 12.48
C ALA A 323 -1.64 -1.20 12.02
N THR A 324 -2.89 -1.43 11.61
CA THR A 324 -3.81 -0.35 11.22
C THR A 324 -4.16 0.57 12.39
N GLU A 325 -4.33 0.02 13.59
CA GLU A 325 -4.59 0.83 14.79
C GLU A 325 -3.35 1.65 15.19
N ALA A 326 -2.15 1.08 15.07
CA ALA A 326 -0.91 1.80 15.32
C ALA A 326 -0.69 2.96 14.33
N GLU A 327 -0.99 2.77 13.04
CA GLU A 327 -0.93 3.85 12.04
C GLU A 327 -1.92 4.97 12.34
N LEU A 328 -3.16 4.64 12.73
CA LEU A 328 -4.15 5.63 13.13
C LEU A 328 -3.71 6.43 14.36
N ARG A 329 -3.09 5.77 15.35
CA ARG A 329 -2.52 6.44 16.54
C ARG A 329 -1.38 7.39 16.17
N ILE A 330 -0.46 6.98 15.29
CA ILE A 330 0.63 7.84 14.80
C ILE A 330 0.07 9.07 14.07
N GLN A 331 -0.96 8.90 13.23
CA GLN A 331 -1.61 10.03 12.55
C GLN A 331 -2.32 10.97 13.54
N ALA A 332 -3.00 10.43 14.54
CA ALA A 332 -3.65 11.22 15.57
C ALA A 332 -2.62 12.02 16.39
N GLN A 333 -1.49 11.41 16.73
CA GLN A 333 -0.41 12.07 17.46
C GLN A 333 0.22 13.20 16.64
N LYS A 334 0.55 12.98 15.36
CA LYS A 334 1.06 14.04 14.48
C LYS A 334 0.11 15.23 14.40
N LYS A 335 -1.19 14.99 14.26
CA LYS A 335 -2.20 16.06 14.27
C LYS A 335 -2.22 16.81 15.60
N ALA A 336 -2.12 16.10 16.73
CA ALA A 336 -2.07 16.74 18.05
C ALA A 336 -0.81 17.60 18.23
N GLU A 337 0.34 17.13 17.75
CA GLU A 337 1.61 17.87 17.75
C GLU A 337 1.54 19.13 16.89
N ASP A 338 0.95 19.05 15.68
CA ASP A 338 0.73 20.21 14.81
C ASP A 338 -0.18 21.26 15.47
N TYR A 339 -1.26 20.82 16.12
CA TYR A 339 -2.14 21.72 16.86
C TYR A 339 -1.44 22.36 18.06
N ALA A 340 -0.64 21.59 18.80
CA ALA A 340 0.15 22.11 19.91
C ALA A 340 1.18 23.14 19.44
N HIS A 341 1.86 22.88 18.31
CA HIS A 341 2.83 23.79 17.73
C HIS A 341 2.18 25.10 17.26
N LYS A 342 1.06 25.03 16.55
CA LYS A 342 0.29 26.22 16.13
C LYS A 342 -0.20 27.04 17.33
N LYS A 343 -0.67 26.36 18.39
CA LYS A 343 -1.08 27.02 19.63
C LYS A 343 0.09 27.75 20.29
N ALA A 344 1.26 27.10 20.39
CA ALA A 344 2.46 27.71 20.97
C ALA A 344 2.91 28.96 20.20
N ILE A 345 2.95 28.90 18.87
CA ILE A 345 3.29 30.08 18.03
C ILE A 345 2.31 31.22 18.28
N PHE A 346 1.00 30.92 18.30
CA PHE A 346 -0.03 31.94 18.53
C PHE A 346 0.09 32.56 19.94
N GLU A 347 0.39 31.75 20.94
CA GLU A 347 0.57 32.19 22.33
C GLU A 347 1.81 33.09 22.47
N ASP A 348 2.93 32.75 21.81
CA ASP A 348 4.13 33.58 21.76
C ASP A 348 3.86 34.93 21.06
N GLN A 349 3.15 34.92 19.93
CA GLN A 349 2.75 36.15 19.24
C GLN A 349 1.88 37.04 20.13
N MET A 350 0.94 36.45 20.86
CA MET A 350 0.11 37.18 21.82
C MET A 350 0.95 37.76 22.95
N GLN A 351 1.91 37.02 23.50
CA GLN A 351 2.81 37.54 24.52
C GLN A 351 3.69 38.67 24.00
N GLN A 352 4.18 38.60 22.77
CA GLN A 352 4.94 39.70 22.16
C GLN A 352 4.08 40.96 21.99
N LYS A 353 2.84 40.82 21.53
CA LYS A 353 1.89 41.95 21.46
C LYS A 353 1.62 42.55 22.84
N ILE A 354 1.42 41.71 23.86
CA ILE A 354 1.25 42.17 25.25
C ILE A 354 2.47 42.95 25.72
N LYS A 355 3.69 42.47 25.45
CA LYS A 355 4.93 43.19 25.79
C LYS A 355 5.04 44.53 25.06
N SER A 356 4.70 44.56 23.77
CA SER A 356 4.68 45.79 22.96
C SER A 356 3.69 46.83 23.50
N TYR A 357 2.44 46.42 23.76
CA TYR A 357 1.44 47.33 24.34
C TYR A 357 1.81 47.81 25.74
N ASN A 358 2.37 46.94 26.58
CA ASN A 358 2.86 47.37 27.89
C ASN A 358 4.00 48.39 27.78
N GLY A 359 4.87 48.25 26.77
CA GLY A 359 5.91 49.24 26.43
C GLY A 359 5.30 50.59 26.04
N GLN A 360 4.35 50.61 25.09
CA GLN A 360 3.65 51.83 24.67
C GLN A 360 2.92 52.50 25.83
N ILE A 361 2.27 51.72 26.71
CA ILE A 361 1.60 52.25 27.90
C ILE A 361 2.62 52.91 28.86
N ALA A 362 3.81 52.34 29.00
CA ALA A 362 4.86 52.92 29.84
C ALA A 362 5.40 54.23 29.26
N GLU A 363 5.57 54.30 27.93
CA GLU A 363 6.01 55.50 27.21
C GLU A 363 5.00 56.63 27.32
N ILE A 364 3.71 56.37 27.04
CA ILE A 364 2.62 57.35 27.22
C ILE A 364 2.55 57.83 28.67
N LYS A 365 2.75 56.95 29.65
CA LYS A 365 2.80 57.35 31.06
C LYS A 365 3.99 58.24 31.39
N ALA A 366 5.15 57.99 30.79
CA ALA A 366 6.35 58.81 30.98
C ALA A 366 6.16 60.19 30.33
N GLU A 367 5.68 60.25 29.09
CA GLU A 367 5.35 61.49 28.39
C GLU A 367 4.31 62.32 29.16
N ALA A 368 3.23 61.68 29.63
CA ALA A 368 2.22 62.35 30.44
C ALA A 368 2.80 62.89 31.76
N ALA A 369 3.72 62.15 32.40
CA ALA A 369 4.38 62.62 33.61
C ALA A 369 5.31 63.81 33.34
N GLU A 370 5.99 63.83 32.19
CA GLU A 370 6.85 64.94 31.78
C GLU A 370 6.02 66.20 31.46
N GLU A 371 4.93 66.07 30.71
CA GLU A 371 4.02 67.17 30.41
C GLU A 371 3.36 67.73 31.68
N ILE A 372 2.95 66.87 32.62
CA ILE A 372 2.46 67.30 33.93
C ILE A 372 3.55 68.06 34.70
N ALA A 373 4.82 67.65 34.62
CA ALA A 373 5.93 68.33 35.27
C ALA A 373 6.19 69.72 34.64
N LYS A 374 6.17 69.82 33.30
CA LYS A 374 6.29 71.10 32.57
C LYS A 374 5.14 72.05 32.93
N ALA A 375 3.90 71.59 32.84
CA ALA A 375 2.73 72.39 33.19
C ALA A 375 2.78 72.89 34.65
N LYS A 376 3.29 72.07 35.58
CA LYS A 376 3.52 72.51 36.98
C LYS A 376 4.62 73.56 37.10
N ALA A 377 5.71 73.43 36.34
CA ALA A 377 6.79 74.40 36.31
C ALA A 377 6.31 75.75 35.73
N ASP A 378 5.63 75.72 34.59
CA ASP A 378 5.04 76.90 33.94
C ASP A 378 4.01 77.58 34.84
N ALA A 379 3.15 76.81 35.52
CA ALA A 379 2.21 77.36 36.49
C ALA A 379 2.94 78.03 37.66
N ALA A 380 4.02 77.44 38.17
CA ALA A 380 4.83 78.02 39.24
C ALA A 380 5.51 79.33 38.78
N GLU A 381 6.01 79.39 37.55
CA GLU A 381 6.58 80.60 36.96
C GLU A 381 5.51 81.70 36.79
N THR A 382 4.34 81.35 36.25
CA THR A 382 3.22 82.29 36.09
C THR A 382 2.74 82.83 37.44
N ILE A 383 2.63 81.97 38.47
CA ILE A 383 2.30 82.39 39.85
C ILE A 383 3.36 83.37 40.37
N THR A 384 4.64 83.11 40.10
CA THR A 384 5.74 84.00 40.52
C THR A 384 5.67 85.35 39.79
N ARG A 385 5.38 85.35 38.49
CA ARG A 385 5.18 86.56 37.68
C ARG A 385 3.97 87.39 38.13
N LEU A 386 2.83 86.75 38.40
CA LEU A 386 1.64 87.41 38.93
C LEU A 386 1.89 88.01 40.32
N LYS A 387 2.59 87.29 41.21
CA LYS A 387 3.01 87.83 42.51
C LYS A 387 3.93 89.05 42.37
N ALA A 388 4.83 89.06 41.38
CA ALA A 388 5.70 90.20 41.09
C ALA A 388 4.92 91.40 40.51
N GLN A 389 3.95 91.16 39.60
CA GLN A 389 3.07 92.21 39.07
C GLN A 389 2.17 92.82 40.15
N LEU A 390 1.65 92.02 41.08
CA LEU A 390 0.85 92.50 42.20
C LEU A 390 1.64 93.42 43.14
N LYS A 391 2.98 93.26 43.21
CA LYS A 391 3.88 94.16 43.96
C LYS A 391 4.13 95.50 43.25
N HIS A 392 3.97 95.59 41.93
CA HIS A 392 4.28 96.79 41.14
C HIS A 392 3.06 97.63 40.74
N ASN A 393 1.83 97.15 40.95
CA ASN A 393 0.63 97.94 40.73
C ASN A 393 -0.43 97.66 41.82
N PRO A 394 -0.33 98.32 42.99
CA PRO A 394 -1.35 98.22 44.02
C PRO A 394 -2.54 99.10 43.64
N GLN A 395 -3.42 98.62 42.76
CA GLN A 395 -4.74 99.25 42.63
C GLN A 395 -5.63 98.85 43.81
N PRO A 396 -6.37 99.80 44.41
CA PRO A 396 -7.29 99.52 45.51
C PRO A 396 -8.62 99.01 44.93
N TYR A 397 -8.81 97.70 44.89
CA TYR A 397 -10.12 97.13 44.60
C TYR A 397 -10.92 97.03 45.89
N THR A 398 -11.99 97.82 45.94
CA THR A 398 -13.00 97.87 46.99
C THR A 398 -13.65 96.51 47.22
N ARG A 399 -13.77 96.18 48.52
CA ARG A 399 -14.48 95.05 49.11
C ARG A 399 -15.98 95.15 48.77
N ALA A 400 -16.52 94.23 47.97
CA ALA A 400 -17.96 94.08 47.78
C ALA A 400 -18.36 92.61 47.89
N ASN A 401 -19.10 92.33 48.96
CA ASN A 401 -20.14 91.32 49.15
C ASN A 401 -19.86 89.87 48.71
N ILE A 402 -19.51 89.10 49.74
CA ILE A 402 -19.74 87.65 49.87
C ILE A 402 -21.25 87.39 49.75
N GLY A 403 -21.64 86.59 48.77
CA GLY A 403 -23.02 86.18 48.54
C GLY A 403 -23.09 84.77 47.97
N THR A 404 -23.34 83.82 48.86
CA THR A 404 -23.93 82.47 48.65
C THR A 404 -23.19 81.45 47.79
N GLU A 405 -22.70 80.42 48.49
CA GLU A 405 -22.28 79.10 48.00
C GLU A 405 -23.31 78.45 47.05
N PRO A 406 -22.89 77.87 45.92
CA PRO A 406 -23.58 76.76 45.33
C PRO A 406 -23.03 75.45 45.92
N LYS A 407 -23.87 74.76 46.69
CA LYS A 407 -23.71 73.33 47.01
C LYS A 407 -23.49 72.54 45.72
N ILE A 408 -22.25 72.14 45.46
CA ILE A 408 -21.96 71.12 44.45
C ILE A 408 -22.22 69.76 45.10
N THR A 409 -23.34 69.16 44.72
CA THR A 409 -23.71 67.80 45.08
C THR A 409 -22.67 66.84 44.49
N ILE A 410 -21.89 66.18 45.35
CA ILE A 410 -21.07 65.04 44.95
C ILE A 410 -22.04 63.91 44.59
N LYS A 411 -22.40 63.80 43.31
CA LYS A 411 -23.01 62.58 42.78
C LYS A 411 -21.94 61.50 42.76
N THR A 412 -22.13 60.50 43.61
CA THR A 412 -21.44 59.22 43.60
C THR A 412 -21.48 58.63 42.19
N ILE A 413 -20.37 58.71 41.45
CA ILE A 413 -20.19 57.90 40.25
C ILE A 413 -19.72 56.53 40.75
N ASN A 414 -20.66 55.62 40.87
CA ASN A 414 -20.38 54.20 41.04
C ASN A 414 -19.47 53.74 39.88
N SER A 415 -18.32 53.19 40.23
CA SER A 415 -17.38 52.57 39.30
C SER A 415 -18.08 51.51 38.44
N PRO A 416 -17.85 51.46 37.11
CA PRO A 416 -18.36 50.40 36.26
C PRO A 416 -17.48 49.15 36.38
N LYS A 417 -17.44 48.55 37.58
CA LYS A 417 -16.70 47.29 37.83
C LYS A 417 -17.57 46.03 37.78
N THR A 418 -18.87 46.15 37.49
CA THR A 418 -19.82 45.01 37.62
C THR A 418 -20.39 44.48 36.30
N THR A 419 -20.16 45.14 35.16
CA THR A 419 -20.69 44.69 33.85
C THR A 419 -19.72 43.80 33.06
N PHE A 420 -18.42 43.93 33.27
CA PHE A 420 -17.43 43.07 32.58
C PHE A 420 -17.30 41.70 33.24
N VAL A 421 -17.26 41.64 34.58
CA VAL A 421 -17.16 40.38 35.33
C VAL A 421 -18.40 39.49 35.11
N LYS A 422 -19.61 40.08 35.05
CA LYS A 422 -20.85 39.33 34.74
C LYS A 422 -20.93 38.83 33.30
N LYS A 423 -20.27 39.49 32.34
CA LYS A 423 -20.21 39.03 30.94
C LYS A 423 -19.20 37.89 30.76
N VAL A 424 -18.09 37.92 31.50
CA VAL A 424 -17.10 36.84 31.50
C VAL A 424 -17.63 35.58 32.18
N ASP A 425 -18.33 35.70 33.32
CA ASP A 425 -18.96 34.55 34.00
C ASP A 425 -20.07 33.89 33.18
N LYS A 426 -20.81 34.66 32.38
CA LYS A 426 -21.83 34.12 31.47
C LYS A 426 -21.20 33.36 30.30
N LEU A 427 -20.07 33.86 29.77
CA LEU A 427 -19.34 33.21 28.68
C LEU A 427 -18.64 31.90 29.11
N ILE A 428 -18.22 31.82 30.37
CA ILE A 428 -17.61 30.61 30.95
C ILE A 428 -18.67 29.55 31.25
N LYS A 429 -19.87 29.94 31.70
CA LYS A 429 -20.99 29.00 31.89
C LYS A 429 -21.55 28.43 30.58
N ASP A 430 -21.66 29.24 29.53
CA ASP A 430 -22.25 28.80 28.26
C ASP A 430 -21.31 27.87 27.45
N LYS A 431 -20.00 27.88 27.71
CA LYS A 431 -19.02 26.97 27.07
C LYS A 431 -18.89 25.59 27.74
N GLY A 432 -19.47 25.40 28.93
CA GLY A 432 -19.48 24.11 29.62
C GLY A 432 -20.60 23.17 29.20
N THR A 433 -21.51 23.58 28.32
CA THR A 433 -22.71 22.81 27.91
C THR A 433 -22.61 22.28 26.47
N ILE A 434 -21.47 22.45 25.81
CA ILE A 434 -21.21 21.93 24.47
C ILE A 434 -19.92 21.12 24.48
N PHE A 435 -19.92 20.02 25.24
CA PHE A 435 -19.10 18.82 25.04
C PHE A 435 -19.80 17.63 25.67
#